data_AF-A0A538A8W4-F1
#
_entry.id   AF-A0A538A8W4-F1
#
_cell.length_a   1.000
_cell.length_b   1.000
_cell.length_c   1.000
_cell.angle_alpha   90.00
_cell.angle_beta   90.00
_cell.angle_gamma   90.00
#
_symmetry.space_group_name_H-M   'P 1'
#
loop_
_entity.id
_entity.type
_entity.pdbx_description
1 polymer ?
#
loop_
_entity_poly.entity_id
_entity_poly.type
_entity_poly.pdbx_seq_one_letter_code
_entity_poly.pdbx_strand_id
1 'polypeptide(L)'
;MRPPAVSDTTLHPGWRVGGISMPHPWRRLRAASLRARLIALAVAVLALSLASAATWRLIEAGPTPTPTRVGPGTAFLGTTTCSDWRDAGLHRRLVIVRMLGVAATQPDPENAGATLAEGDAYALFQSICSGNAPGSTLLYESYNRAASFRSVSPAVRP
;
A
#
# COMPACT_ATOMS: atom_id res chain seq x y z
N MET A 1 -41.90 18.36 39.98
CA MET A 1 -41.55 17.46 38.85
C MET A 1 -42.74 16.56 38.59
N ARG A 2 -43.33 16.66 37.41
CA ARG A 2 -44.55 15.94 36.98
C ARG A 2 -44.25 15.33 35.62
N PRO A 3 -44.41 14.03 35.40
CA PRO A 3 -44.34 13.44 34.06
C PRO A 3 -45.72 13.52 33.38
N PRO A 4 -45.83 13.99 32.12
CA PRO A 4 -46.94 13.62 31.24
C PRO A 4 -46.52 12.39 30.41
N ALA A 5 -47.21 11.26 30.60
CA ALA A 5 -48.39 10.84 29.84
C ALA A 5 -47.97 9.92 28.67
N VAL A 6 -48.09 8.62 28.92
CA VAL A 6 -47.91 7.53 27.97
C VAL A 6 -49.15 7.48 27.09
N SER A 7 -48.97 7.62 25.77
CA SER A 7 -50.03 7.44 24.79
C SER A 7 -50.02 6.00 24.29
N ASP A 8 -51.02 5.23 24.75
CA ASP A 8 -51.42 3.95 24.18
C ASP A 8 -51.79 4.14 22.70
N THR A 9 -50.95 3.60 21.80
CA THR A 9 -51.26 3.57 20.37
C THR A 9 -51.85 2.20 20.06
N THR A 10 -53.15 2.20 19.88
CA THR A 10 -54.01 1.06 19.57
C THR A 10 -53.67 0.48 18.20
N LEU A 11 -53.60 -0.85 18.14
CA LEU A 11 -53.33 -1.65 16.94
C LEU A 11 -54.38 -1.45 15.83
N HIS A 12 -53.91 -1.26 14.59
CA HIS A 12 -54.72 -1.47 13.39
C HIS A 12 -54.66 -2.94 12.96
N PRO A 13 -55.81 -3.63 12.81
CA PRO A 13 -55.86 -4.96 12.22
C PRO A 13 -56.08 -4.85 10.70
N GLY A 14 -55.35 -5.67 9.96
CA GLY A 14 -55.87 -6.24 8.72
C GLY A 14 -55.32 -5.65 7.42
N TRP A 15 -54.22 -6.23 6.95
CA TRP A 15 -53.99 -6.43 5.52
C TRP A 15 -53.39 -7.83 5.33
N ARG A 16 -54.26 -8.82 5.02
CA ARG A 16 -53.82 -10.13 4.50
C ARG A 16 -53.57 -9.97 3.01
N VAL A 17 -52.31 -9.79 2.64
CA VAL A 17 -51.88 -9.91 1.24
C VAL A 17 -51.65 -11.39 0.96
N GLY A 18 -52.44 -11.95 0.06
CA GLY A 18 -52.30 -13.32 -0.44
C GLY A 18 -50.92 -13.52 -1.06
N GLY A 19 -50.11 -14.37 -0.43
CA GLY A 19 -48.81 -14.76 -0.95
C GLY A 19 -48.97 -15.64 -2.19
N ILE A 20 -48.69 -15.08 -3.36
CA ILE A 20 -48.42 -15.86 -4.56
C ILE A 20 -47.06 -16.53 -4.33
N SER A 21 -47.09 -17.81 -3.97
CA SER A 21 -45.88 -18.64 -3.92
C SER A 21 -45.35 -18.85 -5.33
N MET A 22 -44.37 -18.03 -5.74
CA MET A 22 -43.54 -18.37 -6.89
C MET A 22 -42.53 -19.46 -6.49
N PRO A 23 -42.45 -20.57 -7.22
CA PRO A 23 -41.37 -21.54 -7.03
C PRO A 23 -40.03 -20.89 -7.41
N HIS A 24 -39.18 -20.64 -6.42
CA HIS A 24 -37.80 -20.20 -6.63
C HIS A 24 -36.93 -21.36 -7.13
N PRO A 25 -36.35 -21.33 -8.35
CA PRO A 25 -35.47 -22.38 -8.86
C PRO A 25 -34.07 -22.42 -8.21
N TRP A 26 -33.79 -21.56 -7.23
CA TRP A 26 -32.44 -21.31 -6.71
C TRP A 26 -32.02 -22.23 -5.56
N ARG A 27 -32.70 -23.38 -5.38
CA ARG A 27 -32.45 -24.31 -4.27
C ARG A 27 -31.64 -25.56 -4.65
N ARG A 28 -30.81 -25.50 -5.69
CA ARG A 28 -29.88 -26.59 -6.10
C ARG A 28 -28.39 -26.23 -6.04
N LEU A 29 -27.96 -25.42 -5.08
CA LEU A 29 -26.53 -25.21 -4.78
C LEU A 29 -26.18 -25.47 -3.32
N ARG A 30 -26.84 -26.44 -2.69
CA ARG A 30 -26.52 -26.88 -1.32
C ARG A 30 -26.24 -28.38 -1.26
N ALA A 31 -25.23 -28.82 -2.00
CA ALA A 31 -24.46 -30.03 -1.66
C ALA A 31 -23.14 -30.12 -2.45
N ALA A 32 -22.47 -29.00 -2.72
CA ALA A 32 -21.05 -29.09 -3.02
C ALA A 32 -20.36 -29.38 -1.68
N SER A 33 -19.87 -30.61 -1.50
CA SER A 33 -19.15 -31.04 -0.30
C SER A 33 -18.09 -30.01 0.06
N LEU A 34 -17.79 -29.82 1.35
CA LEU A 34 -16.74 -28.91 1.83
C LEU A 34 -15.42 -29.07 1.04
N ARG A 35 -15.12 -30.29 0.57
CA ARG A 35 -13.98 -30.59 -0.30
C ARG A 35 -14.04 -29.87 -1.67
N ALA A 36 -15.20 -29.82 -2.32
CA ALA A 36 -15.35 -29.11 -3.60
C ALA A 36 -15.18 -27.59 -3.44
N ARG A 37 -15.62 -27.02 -2.32
CA ARG A 37 -15.42 -25.60 -2.01
C ARG A 37 -13.95 -25.27 -1.74
N LEU A 38 -13.24 -26.15 -1.03
CA LEU A 38 -11.81 -25.99 -0.76
C LEU A 38 -10.97 -26.09 -2.03
N ILE A 39 -11.29 -27.04 -2.93
CA ILE A 39 -10.59 -27.17 -4.22
C ILE A 39 -10.81 -25.93 -5.09
N ALA A 40 -12.04 -25.42 -5.16
CA ALA A 40 -12.33 -24.20 -5.93
C ALA A 40 -11.58 -22.97 -5.38
N LEU A 41 -11.49 -22.83 -4.05
CA LEU A 41 -10.70 -21.76 -3.41
C LEU A 41 -9.20 -21.91 -3.69
N ALA A 42 -8.65 -23.12 -3.60
CA ALA A 42 -7.24 -23.37 -3.90
C ALA A 42 -6.89 -23.02 -5.35
N VAL A 43 -7.75 -23.40 -6.31
CA VAL A 43 -7.56 -23.06 -7.74
C VAL A 43 -7.66 -21.55 -7.97
N ALA A 44 -8.61 -20.87 -7.33
CA ALA A 44 -8.75 -19.42 -7.45
C ALA A 44 -7.52 -18.67 -6.90
N VAL A 45 -7.01 -19.09 -5.73
CA VAL A 45 -5.78 -18.51 -5.15
C VAL A 45 -4.57 -18.77 -6.06
N LEU A 46 -4.41 -20.00 -6.56
CA LEU A 46 -3.30 -20.36 -7.44
C LEU A 46 -3.33 -19.55 -8.75
N ALA A 47 -4.50 -19.36 -9.34
CA ALA A 47 -4.68 -18.54 -10.55
C ALA A 47 -4.36 -17.06 -10.29
N LEU A 48 -4.75 -16.53 -9.13
CA LEU A 48 -4.43 -15.15 -8.73
C LEU A 48 -2.91 -14.96 -8.49
N SER A 49 -2.25 -15.96 -7.89
CA SER A 49 -0.80 -15.96 -7.67
C SER A 49 0.00 -16.03 -8.99
N LEU A 50 -0.45 -16.84 -9.96
CA LEU A 50 0.20 -16.93 -11.27
C LEU A 50 0.01 -15.64 -12.09
N ALA A 51 -1.16 -15.01 -12.02
CA ALA A 51 -1.42 -13.74 -12.69
C ALA A 51 -0.57 -12.59 -12.12
N SER A 52 -0.31 -12.59 -10.81
CA SER A 52 0.54 -11.58 -10.16
C SER A 52 2.05 -11.80 -10.40
N ALA A 53 2.49 -13.03 -10.62
CA ALA A 53 3.88 -13.30 -11.03
C ALA A 53 4.17 -12.89 -12.48
N ALA A 54 3.19 -13.03 -13.39
CA ALA A 54 3.35 -12.68 -14.80
C ALA A 54 3.39 -11.16 -15.05
N THR A 55 2.67 -10.37 -14.25
CA THR A 55 2.69 -8.90 -14.38
C THR A 55 4.00 -8.29 -13.90
N TRP A 56 4.71 -8.93 -12.96
CA TRP A 56 5.99 -8.42 -12.46
C TRP A 56 7.10 -8.43 -13.53
N ARG A 57 7.09 -9.43 -14.43
CA ARG A 57 8.08 -9.57 -15.50
C ARG A 57 7.97 -8.54 -16.63
N LEU A 58 6.82 -7.87 -16.76
CA LEU A 58 6.59 -6.86 -17.80
C LEU A 58 7.05 -5.45 -17.38
N ILE A 59 7.37 -5.24 -16.10
CA ILE A 59 7.75 -3.91 -15.56
C ILE A 59 9.28 -3.70 -15.59
N GLU A 60 10.07 -4.77 -15.79
CA GLU A 60 11.54 -4.68 -15.82
C GLU A 60 12.12 -4.15 -17.14
N ALA A 61 11.31 -3.98 -18.19
CA ALA A 61 11.71 -3.28 -19.42
C ALA A 61 11.44 -1.77 -19.32
N GLY A 62 11.90 -1.14 -18.24
CA GLY A 62 11.88 0.31 -18.09
C GLY A 62 12.99 0.98 -18.93
N PRO A 63 12.73 2.14 -19.56
CA PRO A 63 13.75 2.86 -20.33
C PRO A 63 14.93 3.21 -19.42
N THR A 64 16.14 2.83 -19.85
CA THR A 64 17.40 3.20 -19.20
C THR A 64 17.41 4.71 -18.93
N PRO A 65 17.52 5.16 -17.67
CA PRO A 65 17.49 6.58 -17.37
C PRO A 65 18.76 7.22 -17.93
N THR A 66 18.60 8.03 -18.97
CA THR A 66 19.61 8.97 -19.44
C THR A 66 19.97 9.89 -18.26
N PRO A 67 21.25 10.10 -17.93
CA PRO A 67 21.62 11.00 -16.84
C PRO A 67 21.33 12.45 -17.28
N THR A 68 20.14 12.93 -16.96
CA THR A 68 19.80 14.34 -17.17
C THR A 68 20.54 15.18 -16.13
N ARG A 69 21.54 15.89 -16.63
CA ARG A 69 22.41 16.81 -15.89
C ARG A 69 21.60 18.03 -15.39
N VAL A 70 21.79 18.35 -14.11
CA VAL A 70 21.34 19.54 -13.34
C VAL A 70 19.82 19.70 -13.13
N GLY A 71 19.29 18.89 -12.20
CA GLY A 71 18.08 19.26 -11.44
C GLY A 71 18.42 20.20 -10.27
N PRO A 72 17.41 20.84 -9.65
CA PRO A 72 17.61 21.66 -8.46
C PRO A 72 18.41 20.85 -7.43
N GLY A 73 19.48 21.44 -6.89
CA GLY A 73 20.42 20.73 -6.02
C GLY A 73 19.73 19.99 -4.87
N THR A 74 20.43 19.03 -4.28
CA THR A 74 19.95 18.18 -3.17
C THR A 74 19.66 18.94 -1.87
N ALA A 75 19.86 20.26 -1.84
CA ALA A 75 19.66 21.13 -0.68
C ALA A 75 18.25 20.99 -0.05
N PHE A 76 17.20 20.83 -0.87
CA PHE A 76 15.84 20.67 -0.35
C PHE A 76 15.62 19.35 0.40
N LEU A 77 16.46 18.33 0.18
CA LEU A 77 16.34 17.04 0.85
C LEU A 77 16.67 17.14 2.34
N GLY A 78 17.55 18.08 2.71
CA GLY A 78 17.92 18.32 4.11
C GLY A 78 16.78 18.86 4.96
N THR A 79 15.73 19.41 4.34
CA THR A 79 14.55 19.95 5.02
C THR A 79 13.26 19.21 4.68
N THR A 80 13.30 18.17 3.83
CA THR A 80 12.08 17.46 3.43
C THR A 80 11.59 16.57 4.58
N THR A 81 10.34 16.77 4.98
CA THR A 81 9.71 16.10 6.11
C THR A 81 8.60 15.12 5.70
N CYS A 82 8.06 14.36 6.67
CA CYS A 82 6.86 13.55 6.45
C CYS A 82 5.60 14.38 6.11
N SER A 83 5.51 15.65 6.54
CA SER A 83 4.43 16.52 6.08
C SER A 83 4.54 16.79 4.58
N ASP A 84 5.74 17.18 4.12
CA ASP A 84 6.00 17.41 2.69
C ASP A 84 5.74 16.16 1.85
N TRP A 85 6.06 14.97 2.39
CA TRP A 85 5.77 13.70 1.74
C TRP A 85 4.27 13.45 1.57
N ARG A 86 3.48 13.67 2.63
CA ARG A 86 2.03 13.48 2.58
C ARG A 86 1.38 14.43 1.60
N ASP A 87 1.82 15.69 1.60
CA ASP A 87 1.31 16.75 0.71
C ASP A 87 1.80 16.60 -0.73
N ALA A 88 2.90 15.86 -0.95
CA ALA A 88 3.42 15.57 -2.28
C ALA A 88 2.56 14.55 -3.05
N GLY A 89 2.25 14.87 -4.31
CA GLY A 89 1.74 13.89 -5.28
C GLY A 89 2.80 12.85 -5.68
N LEU A 90 2.36 11.78 -6.35
CA LEU A 90 3.20 10.63 -6.72
C LEU A 90 4.51 11.02 -7.42
N HIS A 91 4.44 11.91 -8.42
CA HIS A 91 5.63 12.34 -9.17
C HIS A 91 6.68 12.98 -8.25
N ARG A 92 6.27 13.88 -7.36
CA ARG A 92 7.17 14.56 -6.41
C ARG A 92 7.77 13.58 -5.40
N ARG A 93 7.01 12.58 -4.95
CA ARG A 93 7.51 11.50 -4.09
C ARG A 93 8.62 10.69 -4.76
N LEU A 94 8.45 10.34 -6.03
CA LEU A 94 9.48 9.64 -6.81
C LEU A 94 10.74 10.49 -7.01
N VAL A 95 10.59 11.79 -7.25
CA VAL A 95 11.72 12.72 -7.33
C VAL A 95 12.49 12.79 -6.01
N ILE A 96 11.80 12.88 -4.86
CA ILE A 96 12.43 12.85 -3.53
C ILE A 96 13.26 11.58 -3.36
N VAL A 97 12.67 10.41 -3.66
CA VAL A 97 13.36 9.11 -3.55
C VAL A 97 14.61 9.07 -4.42
N ARG A 98 14.51 9.45 -5.70
CA ARG A 98 15.64 9.44 -6.63
C ARG A 98 16.75 10.37 -6.18
N MET A 99 16.40 11.58 -5.75
CA MET A 99 17.39 12.58 -5.34
C MET A 99 18.10 12.18 -4.03
N LEU A 100 17.44 11.46 -3.11
CA LEU A 100 18.09 10.87 -1.94
C LEU A 100 19.10 9.78 -2.31
N GLY A 101 18.77 8.93 -3.28
CA GLY A 101 19.71 7.95 -3.82
C GLY A 101 20.97 8.61 -4.40
N VAL A 102 20.79 9.65 -5.23
CA VAL A 102 21.91 10.42 -5.78
C VAL A 102 22.76 11.06 -4.67
N ALA A 103 22.11 11.72 -3.70
CA ALA A 103 22.80 12.38 -2.59
C ALA A 103 23.66 11.40 -1.76
N ALA A 104 23.19 10.15 -1.56
CA ALA A 104 23.94 9.14 -0.84
C ALA A 104 25.18 8.61 -1.59
N THR A 105 25.24 8.80 -2.91
CA THR A 105 26.38 8.39 -3.77
C THR A 105 27.37 9.51 -4.11
N GLN A 106 27.01 10.78 -3.85
CA GLN A 106 27.88 11.94 -4.09
C GLN A 106 28.49 12.41 -2.76
N PRO A 107 29.71 11.97 -2.44
CA PRO A 107 30.88 12.59 -3.06
C PRO A 107 31.88 11.63 -3.74
N ASP A 108 31.69 10.32 -3.65
CA ASP A 108 32.61 9.33 -4.21
C ASP A 108 31.83 8.13 -4.81
N PRO A 109 31.78 7.98 -6.14
CA PRO A 109 31.12 6.85 -6.78
C PRO A 109 31.86 5.52 -6.57
N GLU A 110 33.17 5.54 -6.27
CA GLU A 110 33.95 4.34 -5.97
C GLU A 110 33.72 3.86 -4.53
N ASN A 111 33.36 4.78 -3.62
CA ASN A 111 32.97 4.51 -2.24
C ASN A 111 31.54 4.98 -1.97
N ALA A 112 30.59 4.55 -2.80
CA ALA A 112 29.18 4.84 -2.59
C ALA A 112 28.74 4.42 -1.18
N GLY A 113 28.15 5.35 -0.43
CA GLY A 113 27.56 5.04 0.87
C GLY A 113 26.45 4.00 0.75
N ALA A 114 25.97 3.48 1.89
CA ALA A 114 24.83 2.57 1.87
C ALA A 114 23.62 3.26 1.22
N THR A 115 23.00 2.58 0.26
CA THR A 115 21.80 3.06 -0.44
C THR A 115 20.66 2.06 -0.33
N LEU A 116 19.44 2.56 -0.52
CA LEU A 116 18.25 1.72 -0.69
C LEU A 116 17.84 1.73 -2.16
N ALA A 117 17.29 0.60 -2.64
CA ALA A 117 16.62 0.58 -3.93
C ALA A 117 15.45 1.58 -3.92
N GLU A 118 15.13 2.22 -5.06
CA GLU A 118 14.08 3.24 -5.16
C GLU A 118 12.74 2.73 -4.58
N GLY A 119 12.37 1.48 -4.87
CA GLY A 119 11.15 0.86 -4.34
C GLY A 119 11.15 0.66 -2.82
N ASP A 120 12.29 0.26 -2.24
CA ASP A 120 12.45 0.10 -0.80
C ASP A 120 12.37 1.46 -0.08
N ALA A 121 12.99 2.49 -0.66
CA ALA A 121 12.93 3.86 -0.13
C ALA A 121 11.51 4.43 -0.20
N TYR A 122 10.80 4.22 -1.31
CA TYR A 122 9.40 4.63 -1.42
C TYR A 122 8.52 3.92 -0.39
N ALA A 123 8.66 2.59 -0.26
CA ALA A 123 7.90 1.80 0.71
C ALA A 123 8.19 2.24 2.15
N LEU A 124 9.46 2.52 2.48
CA LEU A 124 9.86 3.07 3.77
C LEU A 124 9.13 4.38 4.07
N PHE A 125 9.23 5.38 3.19
CA PHE A 125 8.59 6.68 3.41
C PHE A 125 7.07 6.59 3.42
N GLN A 126 6.50 5.78 2.53
CA GLN A 126 5.08 5.50 2.53
C GLN A 126 4.65 4.92 3.88
N SER A 127 5.34 3.91 4.39
CA SER A 127 5.02 3.27 5.67
C SER A 127 5.15 4.21 6.87
N ILE A 128 6.25 4.96 6.97
CA ILE A 128 6.48 5.82 8.15
C ILE A 128 5.56 7.06 8.12
N CYS A 129 5.41 7.70 6.96
CA CYS A 129 4.69 8.96 6.85
C CYS A 129 3.17 8.78 6.67
N SER A 130 2.69 7.59 6.26
CA SER A 130 1.24 7.30 6.30
C SER A 130 0.73 6.90 7.68
N GLY A 131 1.64 6.59 8.61
CA GLY A 131 1.31 6.23 9.99
C GLY A 131 1.25 7.46 10.92
N ASN A 132 1.60 7.23 12.18
CA ASN A 132 1.59 8.23 13.25
C ASN A 132 2.92 8.99 13.40
N ALA A 133 3.81 8.94 12.41
CA ALA A 133 5.06 9.69 12.49
C ALA A 133 4.76 11.20 12.60
N PRO A 134 5.51 11.94 13.43
CA PRO A 134 5.42 13.40 13.47
C PRO A 134 5.61 14.00 12.07
N GLY A 135 4.83 15.03 11.75
CA GLY A 135 4.95 15.72 10.46
C GLY A 135 6.35 16.28 10.20
N SER A 136 7.11 16.60 11.27
CA SER A 136 8.47 17.13 11.23
C SER A 136 9.58 16.10 11.03
N THR A 137 9.26 14.80 10.96
CA THR A 137 10.28 13.76 10.74
C THR A 137 10.98 13.95 9.40
N LEU A 138 12.31 14.08 9.42
CA LEU A 138 13.14 14.27 8.21
C LEU A 138 13.29 12.98 7.42
N LEU A 139 13.07 13.06 6.10
CA LEU A 139 13.19 11.91 5.21
C LEU A 139 14.64 11.49 5.00
N TYR A 140 15.56 12.45 4.90
CA TYR A 140 16.99 12.20 4.72
C TYR A 140 17.58 11.37 5.88
N GLU A 141 17.25 11.71 7.12
CA GLU A 141 17.71 10.96 8.30
C GLU A 141 17.13 9.54 8.33
N SER A 142 15.83 9.43 8.04
CA SER A 142 15.13 8.14 7.98
C SER A 142 15.73 7.22 6.92
N TYR A 143 16.06 7.77 5.75
CA TYR A 143 16.75 7.07 4.65
C TYR A 143 18.12 6.57 5.08
N ASN A 144 18.99 7.45 5.57
CA ASN A 144 20.35 7.09 5.95
C ASN A 144 20.38 6.02 7.04
N ARG A 145 19.48 6.13 8.04
CA ARG A 145 19.34 5.12 9.09
C ARG A 145 18.95 3.76 8.50
N ALA A 146 17.93 3.72 7.65
CA ALA A 146 17.48 2.47 7.02
C ALA A 146 18.54 1.86 6.09
N ALA A 147 19.22 2.69 5.29
CA ALA A 147 20.30 2.26 4.42
C ALA A 147 21.47 1.65 5.22
N SER A 148 21.82 2.26 6.35
CA SER A 148 22.89 1.78 7.24
C SER A 148 22.56 0.42 7.88
N PHE A 149 21.29 0.12 8.15
CA PHE A 149 20.91 -1.21 8.65
C PHE A 149 20.94 -2.30 7.56
N ARG A 150 20.68 -1.92 6.30
CA ARG A 150 20.81 -2.84 5.16
C ARG A 150 22.26 -3.24 4.91
N SER A 151 23.22 -2.33 5.09
CA SER A 151 24.64 -2.65 4.89
C SER A 151 25.23 -3.59 5.95
N VAL A 152 24.63 -3.68 7.13
CA VAL A 152 25.10 -4.55 8.24
C VAL A 152 24.39 -5.90 8.28
N SER A 153 23.27 -6.07 7.58
CA SER A 153 22.62 -7.39 7.48
C SER A 153 23.51 -8.34 6.67
N PRO A 154 24.10 -9.39 7.28
CA PRO A 154 24.90 -10.33 6.53
C PRO A 154 24.00 -10.96 5.48
N ALA A 155 24.38 -10.84 4.22
CA ALA A 155 23.76 -11.60 3.15
C ALA A 155 23.85 -13.08 3.57
N VAL A 156 22.73 -13.65 3.99
CA VAL A 156 22.60 -15.09 4.19
C VAL A 156 22.82 -15.68 2.81
N ARG A 157 24.08 -16.02 2.50
CA ARG A 157 24.41 -16.77 1.30
C ARG A 157 23.79 -18.15 1.48
N PRO A 158 22.94 -18.60 0.54
CA PRO A 158 22.51 -19.99 0.51
C PRO A 158 23.70 -20.93 0.29
#